data_AF-A0A965HGB4-F1
#
_entry.id   AF-A0A965HGB4-F1
#
_cell.length_a   1.000
_cell.length_b   1.000
_cell.length_c   1.000
_cell.angle_alpha   90.00
_cell.angle_beta   90.00
_cell.angle_gamma   90.00
#
_symmetry.space_group_name_H-M   'P 1'
#
loop_
_entity.id
_entity.type
_entity.pdbx_description
1 polymer ?
#
loop_
_entity_poly.entity_id
_entity_poly.type
_entity_poly.pdbx_seq_one_letter_code
_entity_poly.pdbx_strand_id
1 'polypeptide(L)'
;NAHAAKLGMLRTRFANPHGLPGQPQKTTAHDLMVLFNSFLTKPELRQIAQTQIYNLKTAMGLQHMRNHNKLLGVYPGMGPAKTGWTYEARHTYAASATRDGRELRLTLLKSANKWQDTRLLFDYGFANLPPAPPTLISSSLPKSYKPAPTVEPEEKPVEVVIPPEPILYTIRRGDSLTTIARRFNVGVEDILLLNPMDDPDLLVPGQLLRVPVKPRTP
;
A
#
# COMPACT_ATOMS: atom_id res chain seq x y z
N ASN A 1 -20.12 -7.27 12.81
CA ASN A 1 -20.66 -8.64 13.01
C ASN A 1 -22.01 -8.85 12.35
N ALA A 2 -23.08 -8.10 12.70
CA ALA A 2 -24.37 -8.25 12.03
C ALA A 2 -24.30 -8.09 10.49
N HIS A 3 -23.54 -7.09 10.01
CA HIS A 3 -23.32 -6.91 8.57
C HIS A 3 -22.54 -8.08 7.93
N ALA A 4 -21.54 -8.63 8.64
CA ALA A 4 -20.79 -9.81 8.17
C ALA A 4 -21.70 -11.03 7.99
N ALA A 5 -22.62 -11.25 8.93
CA ALA A 5 -23.63 -12.30 8.83
C ALA A 5 -24.57 -12.08 7.63
N LYS A 6 -25.03 -10.85 7.39
CA LYS A 6 -25.86 -10.50 6.23
C LYS A 6 -25.15 -10.76 4.89
N LEU A 7 -23.83 -10.61 4.84
CA LEU A 7 -23.01 -10.91 3.67
C LEU A 7 -22.68 -12.41 3.52
N GLY A 8 -23.02 -13.26 4.48
CA GLY A 8 -22.68 -14.68 4.46
C GLY A 8 -21.24 -14.99 4.91
N MET A 9 -20.59 -14.08 5.64
CA MET A 9 -19.25 -14.28 6.20
C MET A 9 -19.30 -15.14 7.48
N LEU A 10 -19.70 -16.41 7.34
CA LEU A 10 -20.05 -17.30 8.46
C LEU A 10 -18.83 -17.71 9.32
N ARG A 11 -17.60 -17.51 8.82
CA ARG A 11 -16.36 -17.83 9.53
C ARG A 11 -15.64 -16.58 10.05
N THR A 12 -16.35 -15.45 10.12
CA THR A 12 -15.80 -14.16 10.54
C THR A 12 -16.41 -13.64 11.83
N ARG A 13 -15.56 -13.12 12.72
CA ARG A 13 -15.95 -12.32 13.88
C ARG A 13 -14.97 -11.17 14.05
N PHE A 14 -15.50 -9.95 14.03
CA PHE A 14 -14.74 -8.74 14.31
C PHE A 14 -14.78 -8.45 15.81
N ALA A 15 -13.61 -8.30 16.44
CA ALA A 15 -13.49 -7.85 17.83
C ALA A 15 -13.35 -6.33 17.93
N ASN A 16 -12.77 -5.69 16.91
CA ASN A 16 -12.52 -4.25 16.83
C ASN A 16 -12.57 -3.78 15.36
N PRO A 17 -12.59 -2.46 15.10
CA PRO A 17 -12.73 -1.93 13.75
C PRO A 17 -11.39 -1.72 13.00
N HIS A 18 -10.24 -1.94 13.64
CA HIS A 18 -8.92 -1.59 13.08
C HIS A 18 -8.01 -2.79 12.80
N GLY A 19 -8.37 -3.99 13.28
CA GLY A 19 -7.65 -5.23 13.02
C GLY A 19 -6.43 -5.47 13.93
N LEU A 20 -6.24 -4.69 14.99
CA LEU A 20 -5.24 -5.04 16.02
C LEU A 20 -5.68 -6.34 16.73
N PRO A 21 -4.75 -7.06 17.37
CA PRO A 21 -5.08 -8.28 18.09
C PRO A 21 -6.19 -8.05 19.12
N GLY A 22 -7.17 -8.96 19.14
CA GLY A 22 -8.29 -8.92 20.06
C GLY A 22 -9.06 -10.23 20.00
N GLN A 23 -9.58 -10.70 21.13
CA GLN A 23 -10.34 -11.95 21.16
C GLN A 23 -11.85 -11.69 21.12
N PRO A 24 -12.65 -12.55 20.46
CA PRO A 24 -12.26 -13.54 19.44
C PRO A 24 -12.34 -12.96 18.02
N GLN A 25 -11.28 -12.27 17.56
CA GLN A 25 -11.13 -11.79 16.18
C GLN A 25 -10.68 -12.92 15.26
N LYS A 26 -11.44 -13.17 14.20
CA LYS A 26 -11.09 -14.18 13.18
C LYS A 26 -11.81 -13.93 11.86
N THR A 27 -11.27 -14.46 10.77
CA THR A 27 -11.86 -14.45 9.43
C THR A 27 -11.20 -15.50 8.55
N THR A 28 -11.57 -15.57 7.27
CA THR A 28 -10.94 -16.41 6.24
C THR A 28 -10.67 -15.60 4.98
N ALA A 29 -9.80 -16.07 4.10
CA ALA A 29 -9.54 -15.42 2.82
C ALA A 29 -10.82 -15.31 1.97
N HIS A 30 -11.66 -16.36 1.99
CA HIS A 30 -12.96 -16.38 1.34
C HIS A 30 -13.92 -15.31 1.88
N ASP A 31 -14.11 -15.25 3.21
CA ASP A 31 -15.02 -14.27 3.80
C ASP A 31 -14.56 -12.82 3.54
N LEU A 32 -13.25 -12.57 3.63
CA LEU A 32 -12.70 -11.26 3.28
C LEU A 32 -12.85 -10.95 1.79
N MET A 33 -12.80 -11.94 0.90
CA MET A 33 -13.13 -11.75 -0.52
C MET A 33 -14.60 -11.36 -0.70
N VAL A 34 -15.53 -11.98 0.03
CA VAL A 34 -16.94 -11.60 0.03
C VAL A 34 -17.11 -10.14 0.48
N LEU A 35 -16.46 -9.74 1.57
CA LEU A 35 -16.47 -8.36 2.04
C LEU A 35 -15.87 -7.40 1.01
N PHE A 36 -14.74 -7.76 0.42
CA PHE A 36 -14.05 -6.93 -0.56
C PHE A 36 -14.89 -6.76 -1.84
N ASN A 37 -15.56 -7.82 -2.30
CA ASN A 37 -16.52 -7.73 -3.40
C ASN A 37 -17.67 -6.77 -3.08
N SER A 38 -18.23 -6.85 -1.86
CA SER A 38 -19.26 -5.91 -1.40
C SER A 38 -18.74 -4.47 -1.27
N PHE A 39 -17.49 -4.29 -0.85
CA PHE A 39 -16.82 -2.99 -0.79
C PHE A 39 -16.70 -2.36 -2.19
N LEU A 40 -16.31 -3.16 -3.18
CA LEU A 40 -16.08 -2.71 -4.55
C LEU A 40 -17.35 -2.38 -5.33
N THR A 41 -18.55 -2.72 -4.84
CA THR A 41 -19.80 -2.26 -5.49
C THR A 41 -20.08 -0.78 -5.28
N LYS A 42 -19.36 -0.13 -4.36
CA LYS A 42 -19.52 1.29 -4.02
C LYS A 42 -18.44 2.11 -4.73
N PRO A 43 -18.80 2.94 -5.74
CA PRO A 43 -17.83 3.70 -6.52
C PRO A 43 -16.92 4.60 -5.67
N GLU A 44 -17.46 5.20 -4.61
CA GLU A 44 -16.73 6.10 -3.72
C GLU A 44 -15.64 5.33 -2.94
N LEU A 45 -15.94 4.10 -2.52
CA LEU A 45 -14.99 3.26 -1.81
C LEU A 45 -13.87 2.75 -2.74
N ARG A 46 -14.20 2.42 -4.00
CA ARG A 46 -13.20 2.15 -5.03
C ARG A 46 -12.25 3.34 -5.19
N GLN A 47 -12.82 4.54 -5.34
CA GLN A 47 -12.04 5.77 -5.51
C GLN A 47 -11.11 6.02 -4.32
N ILE A 48 -11.61 5.89 -3.09
CA ILE A 48 -10.80 6.06 -1.88
C ILE A 48 -9.63 5.05 -1.87
N ALA A 49 -9.90 3.77 -2.12
CA ALA A 49 -8.88 2.72 -2.04
C ALA A 49 -7.82 2.78 -3.15
N GLN A 50 -8.10 3.47 -4.26
CA GLN A 50 -7.15 3.67 -5.37
C GLN A 50 -6.57 5.10 -5.41
N THR A 51 -6.87 5.96 -4.44
CA THR A 51 -6.23 7.27 -4.30
C THR A 51 -4.78 7.07 -3.88
N GLN A 52 -3.81 7.57 -4.66
CA GLN A 52 -2.38 7.43 -4.34
C GLN A 52 -1.92 8.39 -3.24
N ILE A 53 -2.36 9.65 -3.32
CA ILE A 53 -2.02 10.71 -2.38
C ILE A 53 -3.29 11.49 -2.06
N TYR A 54 -3.50 11.80 -0.79
CA TYR A 54 -4.59 12.65 -0.32
C TYR A 54 -4.04 13.73 0.62
N ASN A 55 -4.32 14.99 0.30
CA ASN A 55 -3.91 16.13 1.11
C ASN A 55 -5.08 16.55 1.99
N LEU A 56 -4.97 16.32 3.30
CA LEU A 56 -6.02 16.63 4.27
C LEU A 56 -5.65 17.90 5.05
N LYS A 57 -6.48 18.94 4.95
CA LYS A 57 -6.33 20.12 5.79
C LYS A 57 -6.91 19.84 7.18
N THR A 58 -6.10 20.04 8.21
CA THR A 58 -6.48 19.85 9.61
C THR A 58 -6.18 21.11 10.43
N ALA A 59 -6.60 21.15 11.70
CA ALA A 59 -6.20 22.19 12.64
C ALA A 59 -4.68 22.25 12.87
N MET A 60 -3.97 21.15 12.60
CA MET A 60 -2.50 21.06 12.67
C MET A 60 -1.80 21.39 11.34
N GLY A 61 -2.54 21.92 10.35
CA GLY A 61 -2.03 22.20 9.01
C GLY A 61 -2.32 21.10 7.99
N LEU A 62 -1.64 21.18 6.85
CA LEU A 62 -1.80 20.25 5.73
C LEU A 62 -1.11 18.91 6.04
N GLN A 63 -1.88 17.82 5.96
CA GLN A 63 -1.40 16.46 6.16
C GLN A 63 -1.32 15.76 4.79
N HIS A 64 -0.12 15.28 4.43
CA HIS A 64 0.10 14.52 3.21
C HIS A 64 -0.04 13.03 3.49
N MET A 65 -1.14 12.44 3.03
CA MET A 65 -1.44 11.01 3.24
C MET A 65 -1.12 10.23 1.97
N ARG A 66 -0.19 9.28 2.06
CA ARG A 66 0.16 8.39 0.94
C ARG A 66 -0.48 7.01 1.13
N ASN A 67 -0.95 6.43 0.05
CA ASN A 67 -1.48 5.07 0.06
C ASN A 67 -0.36 4.07 0.36
N HIS A 68 -0.61 3.16 1.30
CA HIS A 68 0.35 2.10 1.66
C HIS A 68 0.40 0.95 0.65
N ASN A 69 -0.46 0.94 -0.37
CA ASN A 69 -0.40 -0.03 -1.45
C ASN A 69 0.80 0.24 -2.37
N LYS A 70 1.93 -0.44 -2.15
CA LYS A 70 3.16 -0.30 -2.96
C LYS A 70 2.99 -0.74 -4.42
N LEU A 71 1.92 -1.44 -4.78
CA LEU A 71 1.65 -1.85 -6.16
C LEU A 71 0.82 -0.81 -6.94
N LEU A 72 0.21 0.16 -6.26
CA LEU A 72 -0.62 1.17 -6.90
C LEU A 72 0.25 2.10 -7.76
N GLY A 73 -0.03 2.16 -9.06
CA GLY A 73 0.81 2.87 -10.04
C GLY A 73 2.08 2.14 -10.46
N VAL A 74 2.33 0.93 -9.94
CA VAL A 74 3.51 0.12 -10.26
C VAL A 74 3.12 -1.16 -11.00
N TYR A 75 2.12 -1.89 -10.51
CA TYR A 75 1.62 -3.07 -11.20
C TYR A 75 0.61 -2.66 -12.28
N PRO A 76 0.75 -3.09 -13.55
CA PRO A 76 -0.16 -2.71 -14.62
C PRO A 76 -1.61 -3.05 -14.30
N GLY A 77 -2.48 -2.03 -14.32
CA GLY A 77 -3.89 -2.19 -14.02
C GLY A 77 -4.24 -2.26 -12.53
N MET A 78 -3.29 -2.01 -11.62
CA MET A 78 -3.55 -2.05 -10.18
C MET A 78 -4.68 -1.10 -9.78
N GLY A 79 -5.69 -1.66 -9.11
CA GLY A 79 -6.87 -0.94 -8.66
C GLY A 79 -6.94 -0.79 -7.14
N PRO A 80 -8.17 -0.69 -6.59
CA PRO A 80 -8.44 -0.66 -5.17
C PRO A 80 -7.72 -1.78 -4.39
N ALA A 81 -7.12 -1.42 -3.26
CA ALA A 81 -6.54 -2.41 -2.35
C ALA A 81 -6.53 -1.96 -0.90
N LYS A 82 -6.35 -2.93 0.01
CA LYS A 82 -6.10 -2.68 1.43
C LYS A 82 -5.05 -3.62 1.98
N THR A 83 -4.08 -3.04 2.68
CA THR A 83 -2.99 -3.74 3.39
C THR A 83 -3.33 -4.00 4.86
N GLY A 84 -2.72 -5.03 5.45
CA GLY A 84 -2.72 -5.28 6.88
C GLY A 84 -1.44 -5.98 7.35
N TRP A 85 -1.04 -5.74 8.60
CA TRP A 85 0.04 -6.45 9.27
C TRP A 85 -0.12 -6.38 10.79
N THR A 86 0.05 -7.53 11.46
CA THR A 86 0.36 -7.63 12.90
C THR A 86 1.37 -8.77 13.08
N TYR A 87 1.94 -8.91 14.29
CA TYR A 87 2.83 -10.03 14.61
C TYR A 87 2.16 -11.39 14.41
N GLU A 88 0.89 -11.52 14.79
CA GLU A 88 0.11 -12.76 14.74
C GLU A 88 -0.45 -13.03 13.33
N ALA A 89 -0.98 -11.99 12.67
CA ALA A 89 -1.61 -12.11 11.36
C ALA A 89 -0.62 -12.15 10.19
N ARG A 90 0.61 -11.65 10.41
CA ARG A 90 1.60 -11.35 9.35
C ARG A 90 0.97 -10.50 8.24
N HIS A 91 1.51 -10.52 7.02
CA HIS A 91 0.95 -9.71 5.95
C HIS A 91 -0.40 -10.26 5.47
N THR A 92 -1.39 -9.37 5.44
CA THR A 92 -2.68 -9.60 4.82
C THR A 92 -2.94 -8.54 3.75
N TYR A 93 -3.69 -8.92 2.72
CA TYR A 93 -3.90 -8.04 1.57
C TYR A 93 -5.19 -8.41 0.86
N ALA A 94 -6.00 -7.42 0.49
CA ALA A 94 -7.15 -7.58 -0.39
C ALA A 94 -7.03 -6.55 -1.51
N ALA A 95 -7.13 -6.97 -2.76
CA ALA A 95 -6.75 -6.13 -3.89
C ALA A 95 -7.42 -6.54 -5.19
N SER A 96 -7.56 -5.58 -6.11
CA SER A 96 -7.97 -5.83 -7.48
C SER A 96 -7.00 -5.26 -8.50
N ALA A 97 -6.99 -5.86 -9.69
CA ALA A 97 -6.28 -5.33 -10.86
C ALA A 97 -7.13 -5.57 -12.10
N THR A 98 -7.02 -4.70 -13.11
CA THR A 98 -7.77 -4.79 -14.36
C THR A 98 -6.83 -4.82 -15.56
N ARG A 99 -6.98 -5.82 -16.43
CA ARG A 99 -6.33 -5.89 -17.75
C ARG A 99 -7.38 -6.23 -18.80
N ASP A 100 -7.35 -5.57 -19.95
CA ASP A 100 -8.23 -5.83 -21.10
C ASP A 100 -9.73 -5.91 -20.73
N GLY A 101 -10.20 -4.97 -19.89
CA GLY A 101 -11.59 -4.90 -19.44
C GLY A 101 -12.01 -5.94 -18.40
N ARG A 102 -11.08 -6.78 -17.92
CA ARG A 102 -11.35 -7.82 -16.91
C ARG A 102 -10.69 -7.47 -15.58
N GLU A 103 -11.49 -7.43 -14.52
CA GLU A 103 -11.00 -7.22 -13.16
C GLU A 103 -10.78 -8.56 -12.45
N LEU A 104 -9.54 -8.81 -12.03
CA LEU A 104 -9.20 -9.85 -11.08
C LEU A 104 -9.14 -9.30 -9.66
N ARG A 105 -9.48 -10.15 -8.69
CA ARG A 105 -9.49 -9.82 -7.26
C ARG A 105 -8.84 -10.95 -6.50
N LEU A 106 -8.03 -10.62 -5.49
CA LEU A 106 -7.43 -11.61 -4.60
C LEU A 106 -7.45 -11.15 -3.14
N THR A 107 -7.39 -12.14 -2.25
CA THR A 107 -7.19 -11.95 -0.81
C THR A 107 -6.08 -12.87 -0.34
N LEU A 108 -5.06 -12.31 0.32
CA LEU A 108 -3.96 -13.02 0.95
C LEU A 108 -4.08 -12.91 2.47
N LEU A 109 -3.84 -14.02 3.16
CA LEU A 109 -3.66 -14.08 4.59
C LEU A 109 -2.31 -14.69 4.92
N LYS A 110 -1.61 -14.10 5.88
CA LYS A 110 -0.34 -14.59 6.40
C LYS A 110 0.75 -14.82 5.33
N SER A 111 0.75 -13.99 4.29
CA SER A 111 1.80 -14.03 3.26
C SER A 111 3.14 -13.56 3.84
N ALA A 112 4.23 -14.20 3.42
CA ALA A 112 5.59 -13.76 3.77
C ALA A 112 5.97 -12.50 2.97
N ASN A 113 5.65 -12.49 1.67
CA ASN A 113 5.87 -11.35 0.78
C ASN A 113 4.61 -11.09 -0.06
N LYS A 114 3.66 -10.34 0.52
CA LYS A 114 2.38 -10.06 -0.15
C LYS A 114 2.56 -9.37 -1.50
N TRP A 115 3.65 -8.64 -1.73
CA TRP A 115 3.86 -7.89 -2.96
C TRP A 115 4.25 -8.82 -4.10
N GLN A 116 5.21 -9.71 -3.85
CA GLN A 116 5.62 -10.73 -4.81
C GLN A 116 4.49 -11.73 -5.08
N ASP A 117 3.85 -12.25 -4.02
CA ASP A 117 2.74 -13.20 -4.15
C ASP A 117 1.58 -12.60 -4.96
N THR A 118 1.23 -11.33 -4.72
CA THR A 118 0.18 -10.63 -5.48
C THR A 118 0.53 -10.55 -6.96
N ARG A 119 1.77 -10.16 -7.31
CA ARG A 119 2.19 -10.08 -8.73
C ARG A 119 2.07 -11.44 -9.41
N LEU A 120 2.64 -12.49 -8.79
CA LEU A 120 2.60 -13.86 -9.32
C LEU A 120 1.16 -14.37 -9.52
N LEU A 121 0.29 -14.16 -8.53
CA LEU A 121 -1.09 -14.65 -8.60
C LEU A 121 -1.94 -13.87 -9.61
N PHE A 122 -1.76 -12.55 -9.71
CA PHE A 122 -2.45 -11.80 -10.75
C PHE A 122 -1.93 -12.14 -12.14
N ASP A 123 -0.62 -12.26 -12.34
CA ASP A 123 -0.04 -12.64 -13.63
C ASP A 123 -0.50 -14.05 -14.04
N TYR A 124 -0.49 -15.01 -13.10
CA TYR A 124 -1.06 -16.34 -13.31
C TYR A 124 -2.54 -16.25 -13.69
N GLY A 125 -3.33 -15.47 -12.94
CA GLY A 125 -4.75 -15.29 -13.22
C GLY A 125 -4.98 -14.74 -14.63
N PHE A 126 -4.35 -13.62 -15.00
CA PHE A 126 -4.53 -13.02 -16.31
C PHE A 126 -4.05 -13.93 -17.45
N ALA A 127 -3.00 -14.72 -17.25
CA ALA A 127 -2.50 -15.65 -18.25
C ALA A 127 -3.41 -16.88 -18.46
N ASN A 128 -4.18 -17.29 -17.44
CA ASN A 128 -4.91 -18.56 -17.45
C ASN A 128 -6.45 -18.40 -17.46
N LEU A 129 -6.97 -17.17 -17.48
CA LEU A 129 -8.41 -16.99 -17.59
C LEU A 129 -8.91 -17.24 -19.02
N PRO A 130 -10.10 -17.85 -19.19
CA PRO A 130 -10.76 -17.95 -20.50
C PRO A 130 -11.06 -16.54 -21.06
N PRO A 131 -11.23 -16.33 -22.37
CA PRO A 131 -11.49 -15.01 -22.97
C PRO A 131 -12.63 -14.25 -22.29
N ALA A 132 -12.56 -12.91 -22.27
CA ALA A 132 -13.66 -12.06 -21.80
C ALA A 132 -14.98 -12.42 -22.47
N PRO A 133 -16.07 -12.67 -21.72
CA PRO A 133 -17.37 -12.55 -22.36
C PRO A 133 -17.48 -11.13 -22.95
N PRO A 134 -18.07 -10.97 -24.14
CA PRO A 134 -18.19 -9.67 -24.78
C PRO A 134 -18.87 -8.67 -23.83
N THR A 135 -18.17 -7.58 -23.54
CA THR A 135 -18.64 -6.55 -22.62
C THR A 135 -19.82 -5.82 -23.25
N LEU A 136 -21.02 -5.92 -22.65
CA LEU A 136 -22.06 -4.91 -22.88
C LEU A 136 -21.52 -3.59 -22.33
N ILE A 137 -21.28 -2.63 -23.22
CA ILE A 137 -20.74 -1.31 -22.88
C ILE A 137 -21.77 -0.62 -21.97
N SER A 138 -21.55 -0.63 -20.66
CA SER A 138 -22.21 0.29 -19.75
C SER A 138 -21.38 1.57 -19.69
N SER A 139 -21.83 2.57 -20.43
CA SER A 139 -21.21 3.89 -20.57
C SER A 139 -21.38 4.75 -19.31
N SER A 140 -20.81 4.33 -18.19
CA SER A 140 -20.69 5.19 -17.01
C SER A 140 -19.28 5.15 -16.43
N LEU A 141 -18.37 5.84 -17.12
CA LEU A 141 -17.22 6.43 -16.44
C LEU A 141 -17.77 7.42 -15.40
N PRO A 142 -17.44 7.30 -14.10
CA PRO A 142 -17.74 8.37 -13.16
C PRO A 142 -17.02 9.64 -13.60
N LYS A 143 -17.76 10.76 -13.54
CA LYS A 143 -17.29 12.10 -13.87
C LYS A 143 -15.90 12.34 -13.28
N SER A 144 -14.98 12.76 -14.13
CA SER A 144 -13.64 13.23 -13.79
C SER A 144 -13.68 14.12 -12.55
N TYR A 145 -13.03 13.67 -11.48
CA TYR A 145 -12.72 14.55 -10.36
C TYR A 145 -11.68 15.57 -10.84
N LYS A 146 -11.98 16.86 -10.72
CA LYS A 146 -11.02 17.94 -10.96
C LYS A 146 -9.81 17.74 -10.02
N PRO A 147 -8.58 17.68 -10.53
CA PRO A 147 -7.42 17.75 -9.65
C PRO A 147 -7.51 19.06 -8.84
N ALA A 148 -7.21 18.99 -7.54
CA ALA A 148 -6.80 20.18 -6.81
C ALA A 148 -5.59 20.78 -7.55
N PRO A 149 -5.45 22.12 -7.62
CA PRO A 149 -4.45 22.75 -8.47
C PRO A 149 -3.06 22.15 -8.22
N THR A 150 -2.49 21.60 -9.29
CA THR A 150 -1.09 21.21 -9.35
C THR A 150 -0.30 22.48 -9.12
N VAL A 151 0.36 22.58 -7.97
CA VAL A 151 1.40 23.60 -7.79
C VAL A 151 2.58 23.11 -8.61
N GLU A 152 2.76 23.72 -9.78
CA GLU A 152 3.95 23.58 -10.61
C GLU A 152 5.15 23.98 -9.75
N PRO A 153 6.18 23.13 -9.57
CA PRO A 153 7.33 23.51 -8.78
C PRO A 153 8.07 24.62 -9.54
N GLU A 154 8.10 25.83 -8.98
CA GLU A 154 8.99 26.89 -9.45
C GLU A 154 10.44 26.37 -9.44
N GLU A 155 11.06 26.33 -10.63
CA GLU A 155 12.47 26.04 -10.79
C GLU A 155 13.30 27.18 -10.19
N LYS A 156 13.80 26.97 -8.97
CA LYS A 156 14.93 27.76 -8.46
C LYS A 156 16.24 27.11 -8.92
N PRO A 157 17.27 27.91 -9.27
CA PRO A 157 18.55 27.36 -9.74
C PRO A 157 19.16 26.46 -8.68
N VAL A 158 19.47 25.21 -9.05
CA VAL A 158 20.10 24.25 -8.15
C VAL A 158 21.59 24.58 -8.07
N GLU A 159 21.99 25.19 -6.96
CA GLU A 159 23.39 25.32 -6.59
C GLU A 159 23.98 23.90 -6.41
N VAL A 160 25.10 23.60 -7.05
CA VAL A 160 25.72 22.27 -7.03
C VAL A 160 26.32 22.02 -5.64
N VAL A 161 25.51 21.50 -4.72
CA VAL A 161 25.96 21.02 -3.41
C VAL A 161 26.55 19.62 -3.60
N ILE A 162 27.86 19.47 -3.42
CA ILE A 162 28.51 18.15 -3.34
C ILE A 162 27.89 17.42 -2.13
N PRO A 163 27.18 16.29 -2.32
CA PRO A 163 26.50 15.64 -1.20
C PRO A 163 27.55 15.05 -0.23
N PRO A 164 27.39 15.24 1.09
CA PRO A 164 28.27 14.63 2.08
C PRO A 164 28.17 13.09 2.02
N GLU A 165 29.30 12.41 2.29
CA GLU A 165 29.34 10.95 2.26
C GLU A 165 28.36 10.32 3.28
N PRO A 166 27.70 9.19 2.92
CA PRO A 166 26.74 8.54 3.79
C PRO A 166 27.40 7.86 4.99
N ILE A 167 26.71 7.86 6.13
CA ILE A 167 27.10 7.14 7.34
C ILE A 167 26.74 5.67 7.21
N LEU A 168 27.63 4.76 7.59
CA LEU A 168 27.31 3.34 7.74
C LEU A 168 26.69 3.08 9.12
N TYR A 169 25.44 2.64 9.14
CA TYR A 169 24.71 2.27 10.35
C TYR A 169 24.50 0.75 10.43
N THR A 170 24.91 0.13 11.54
CA THR A 170 24.62 -1.28 11.81
C THR A 170 23.22 -1.43 12.40
N ILE A 171 22.35 -2.13 11.69
CA ILE A 171 20.96 -2.39 12.09
C ILE A 171 20.92 -3.14 13.42
N ARG A 172 20.09 -2.68 14.35
CA ARG A 172 19.88 -3.28 15.67
C ARG A 172 18.53 -3.98 15.72
N ARG A 173 18.40 -4.93 16.65
CA ARG A 173 17.12 -5.61 16.90
C ARG A 173 16.04 -4.59 17.28
N GLY A 174 14.93 -4.59 16.53
CA GLY A 174 13.81 -3.66 16.72
C GLY A 174 13.87 -2.39 15.88
N ASP A 175 14.92 -2.22 15.06
CA ASP A 175 14.97 -1.12 14.10
C ASP A 175 13.96 -1.32 12.95
N SER A 176 13.42 -0.20 12.48
CA SER A 176 12.71 -0.03 11.22
C SER A 176 13.34 1.11 10.43
N LEU A 177 13.13 1.17 9.12
CA LEU A 177 13.62 2.30 8.32
C LEU A 177 13.08 3.63 8.84
N THR A 178 11.82 3.66 9.29
CA THR A 178 11.18 4.84 9.89
C THR A 178 11.90 5.30 11.16
N THR A 179 12.26 4.37 12.07
CA THR A 179 12.95 4.72 13.31
C THR A 179 14.39 5.15 13.06
N ILE A 180 15.07 4.55 12.07
CA ILE A 180 16.42 4.93 11.67
C ILE A 180 16.39 6.31 11.00
N ALA A 181 15.52 6.52 10.01
CA ALA A 181 15.33 7.80 9.32
C ALA A 181 15.09 8.96 10.30
N ARG A 182 14.22 8.73 11.30
CA ARG A 182 13.97 9.71 12.36
C ARG A 182 15.19 10.00 13.21
N ARG A 183 15.97 8.98 13.58
CA ARG A 183 17.20 9.15 14.39
C ARG A 183 18.22 10.03 13.68
N PHE A 184 18.34 9.89 12.36
CA PHE A 184 19.30 10.63 11.55
C PHE A 184 18.72 11.89 10.89
N ASN A 185 17.44 12.20 11.16
CA ASN A 185 16.72 13.34 10.60
C ASN A 185 16.75 13.38 9.05
N VAL A 186 16.55 12.21 8.43
CA VAL A 186 16.52 12.02 6.96
C VAL A 186 15.21 11.37 6.51
N GLY A 187 14.93 11.38 5.21
CA GLY A 187 13.82 10.64 4.63
C GLY A 187 14.09 9.14 4.58
N VAL A 188 13.04 8.33 4.70
CA VAL A 188 13.12 6.88 4.44
C VAL A 188 13.51 6.62 2.98
N GLU A 189 13.01 7.44 2.06
CA GLU A 189 13.34 7.36 0.63
C GLU A 189 14.83 7.60 0.39
N ASP A 190 15.42 8.58 1.07
CA ASP A 190 16.86 8.90 0.92
C ASP A 190 17.73 7.72 1.38
N ILE A 191 17.30 7.01 2.43
CA ILE A 191 17.94 5.77 2.87
C ILE A 191 17.76 4.67 1.82
N LEU A 192 16.56 4.51 1.24
CA LEU A 192 16.29 3.46 0.25
C LEU A 192 17.04 3.68 -1.07
N LEU A 193 17.22 4.93 -1.50
CA LEU A 193 18.02 5.28 -2.67
C LEU A 193 19.48 4.81 -2.54
N LEU A 194 20.03 4.88 -1.32
CA LEU A 194 21.40 4.44 -1.03
C LEU A 194 21.52 2.95 -0.72
N ASN A 195 20.39 2.26 -0.47
CA ASN A 195 20.36 0.85 -0.11
C ASN A 195 19.24 0.14 -0.89
N PRO A 196 19.43 -0.11 -2.20
CA PRO A 196 18.50 -0.93 -2.97
C PRO A 196 18.29 -2.27 -2.25
N MET A 197 17.04 -2.58 -1.90
CA MET A 197 16.69 -3.80 -1.19
C MET A 197 15.32 -4.32 -1.60
N ASP A 198 15.19 -5.65 -1.65
CA ASP A 198 13.99 -6.33 -2.13
C ASP A 198 12.79 -6.14 -1.20
N ASP A 199 13.02 -6.10 0.12
CA ASP A 199 11.99 -5.79 1.12
C ASP A 199 12.51 -4.79 2.18
N PRO A 200 12.13 -3.50 2.06
CA PRO A 200 12.40 -2.44 3.04
C PRO A 200 11.94 -2.71 4.48
N ASP A 201 10.97 -3.61 4.66
CA ASP A 201 10.40 -3.93 5.97
C ASP A 201 11.16 -5.09 6.65
N LEU A 202 12.08 -5.76 5.93
CA LEU A 202 12.89 -6.88 6.42
C LEU A 202 14.33 -6.43 6.74
N LEU A 203 14.50 -5.74 7.86
CA LEU A 203 15.81 -5.34 8.34
C LEU A 203 16.45 -6.43 9.21
N VAL A 204 17.67 -6.86 8.86
CA VAL A 204 18.40 -7.91 9.60
C VAL A 204 19.37 -7.27 10.62
N PRO A 205 19.27 -7.59 11.92
CA PRO A 205 20.24 -7.11 12.90
C PRO A 205 21.68 -7.50 12.53
N GLY A 206 22.61 -6.55 12.57
CA GLY A 206 24.00 -6.71 12.14
C GLY A 206 24.27 -6.28 10.69
N GLN A 207 23.23 -6.11 9.87
CA GLN A 207 23.38 -5.59 8.50
C GLN A 207 23.81 -4.12 8.50
N LEU A 208 24.67 -3.73 7.56
CA LEU A 208 25.06 -2.33 7.36
C LEU A 208 24.07 -1.63 6.43
N LEU A 209 23.69 -0.41 6.80
CA LEU A 209 22.77 0.47 6.07
C LEU A 209 23.44 1.82 5.84
N ARG A 210 23.49 2.28 4.59
CA ARG A 210 24.00 3.61 4.21
C ARG A 210 22.95 4.67 4.50
N VAL A 211 23.18 5.51 5.49
CA VAL A 211 22.26 6.59 5.87
C VAL A 211 22.81 7.91 5.34
N PRO A 212 22.02 8.69 4.58
CA PRO A 212 22.50 9.96 4.05
C PRO A 212 22.78 10.96 5.19
N VAL A 213 23.71 11.88 4.96
CA VAL A 213 23.97 12.98 5.88
C VAL A 213 23.25 14.20 5.35
N LYS A 214 22.39 14.81 6.17
CA LYS A 214 21.79 16.09 5.81
C LYS A 214 22.88 17.17 5.94
N PRO A 215 23.15 17.98 4.90
CA PRO A 215 24.08 19.10 5.05
C PRO A 215 23.55 20.03 6.15
N ARG A 216 24.43 20.43 7.08
CA ARG A 216 24.10 21.45 8.07
C ARG A 216 24.03 22.79 7.33
N THR A 217 22.82 23.27 7.05
CA THR A 217 22.64 24.68 6.72
C THR A 217 22.84 25.47 8.01
N PRO A 218 23.69 26.52 8.03
CA PRO A 218 23.89 27.38 9.20
C PRO A 218 22.60 28.10 9.63
#